data_AF-A0A8J4H8F6-F1
#
_entry.id   AF-A0A8J4H8F6-F1
#
_cell.length_a   1.000
_cell.length_b   1.000
_cell.length_c   1.000
_cell.angle_alpha   90.00
_cell.angle_beta   90.00
_cell.angle_gamma   90.00
#
_symmetry.space_group_name_H-M   'P 1'
#
loop_
_entity.id
_entity.type
_entity.pdbx_description
1 polymer ?
#
loop_
_entity_poly.entity_id
_entity_poly.type
_entity_poly.pdbx_seq_one_letter_code
_entity_poly.pdbx_strand_id
1 'polypeptide(L)' 'TDDDAFGPGSIRADGRALHPAYLFQVKSPAESKGPWDYYKLLATTPADEAFRPLKDGHCPLIPA' A
#
# COMPACT_ATOMS: atom_id res chain seq x y z
N THR A 1 13.02 3.44 -3.67
CA THR A 1 13.20 1.99 -3.47
C THR A 1 12.76 1.30 -4.73
N ASP A 2 13.27 0.10 -4.96
CA ASP A 2 12.77 -0.81 -5.98
C ASP A 2 12.41 -2.10 -5.23
N ASP A 3 11.17 -2.15 -4.73
CA ASP A 3 10.67 -3.19 -3.84
C ASP A 3 10.07 -4.34 -4.65
N ASP A 4 10.24 -5.59 -4.22
CA ASP A 4 9.79 -6.77 -4.97
C ASP A 4 8.26 -6.89 -5.03
N ALA A 5 7.57 -6.45 -3.98
CA ALA A 5 6.11 -6.52 -3.86
C ALA A 5 5.42 -5.26 -4.41
N PHE A 6 6.01 -4.08 -4.18
CA PHE A 6 5.38 -2.79 -4.46
C PHE A 6 6.06 -1.98 -5.57
N GLY A 7 7.21 -2.41 -6.06
CA GLY A 7 7.95 -1.77 -7.14
C GLY A 7 8.61 -0.44 -6.73
N PRO A 8 8.71 0.52 -7.66
CA PRO A 8 9.30 1.83 -7.39
C PRO A 8 8.57 2.58 -6.29
N GLY A 9 9.31 3.03 -5.28
CA GLY A 9 8.76 3.78 -4.14
C GLY A 9 9.75 4.76 -3.54
N SER A 10 9.38 5.37 -2.42
CA SER A 10 10.27 6.28 -1.67
C SER A 10 10.16 6.03 -0.18
N ILE A 11 11.21 6.32 0.59
CA ILE A 11 11.15 6.32 2.04
C ILE A 11 10.97 7.77 2.50
N ARG A 12 9.86 8.06 3.18
CA ARG A 12 9.58 9.38 3.75
C ARG A 12 10.42 9.60 5.00
N ALA A 13 10.60 10.87 5.40
CA ALA A 13 11.41 11.26 6.55
C ALA A 13 11.06 10.50 7.85
N ASP A 14 9.79 10.12 8.07
CA ASP A 14 9.34 9.31 9.21
C ASP A 14 9.72 7.82 9.12
N GLY A 15 10.54 7.42 8.15
CA GLY A 15 10.95 6.04 7.89
C GLY A 15 9.90 5.21 7.14
N ARG A 16 8.79 5.82 6.72
CA ARG A 16 7.69 5.12 6.03
C ARG A 16 8.04 4.89 4.56
N ALA A 17 7.95 3.64 4.11
CA ALA A 17 7.92 3.34 2.67
C ALA A 17 6.58 3.79 2.08
N LEU A 18 6.62 4.73 1.13
CA LEU A 18 5.46 5.18 0.38
C LEU A 18 5.34 4.37 -0.91
N HIS A 19 4.19 3.71 -1.05
CA HIS A 19 3.76 2.95 -2.21
C HIS A 19 2.22 3.01 -2.34
N PRO A 20 1.63 2.68 -3.49
CA PRO A 20 0.18 2.62 -3.61
C PRO A 20 -0.42 1.59 -2.64
N ALA A 21 -1.65 1.83 -2.19
CA ALA A 21 -2.45 0.84 -1.46
C ALA A 21 -3.54 0.28 -2.38
N TYR A 22 -3.94 -0.97 -2.14
CA TYR A 22 -4.84 -1.71 -3.02
C TYR A 22 -6.07 -2.21 -2.26
N LEU A 23 -7.26 -1.91 -2.79
CA LEU A 23 -8.51 -2.46 -2.29
C LEU A 23 -8.82 -3.74 -3.05
N PHE A 24 -8.86 -4.85 -2.33
CA PHE A 24 -9.18 -6.16 -2.88
C PHE A 24 -10.54 -6.66 -2.37
N GLN A 25 -11.26 -7.37 -3.23
CA GLN A 25 -12.41 -8.17 -2.84
C GLN A 25 -12.10 -9.66 -3.03
N VAL A 26 -12.49 -10.46 -2.05
CA VAL A 26 -12.38 -11.93 -2.12
C VAL A 26 -13.27 -12.46 -3.24
N LYS A 27 -12.70 -13.31 -4.09
CA LYS A 27 -13.40 -14.04 -5.14
C LYS A 27 -14.34 -15.10 -4.53
N SER A 28 -15.46 -15.36 -5.20
CA SER A 28 -16.26 -16.54 -4.93
C SER A 28 -15.49 -17.82 -5.34
N PRO A 29 -15.86 -19.01 -4.82
CA PRO A 29 -15.19 -20.26 -5.19
C PRO A 29 -15.20 -20.54 -6.70
N ALA A 30 -16.26 -20.14 -7.41
CA ALA A 30 -16.37 -20.31 -8.86
C ALA A 30 -15.47 -19.36 -9.68
N GLU A 31 -15.05 -18.23 -9.10
CA GLU A 31 -14.15 -17.26 -9.74
C GLU A 31 -12.66 -17.60 -9.57
N SER A 32 -12.30 -18.45 -8.60
CA SER A 32 -10.92 -18.84 -8.32
C SER A 32 -10.45 -19.94 -9.27
N LYS A 33 -9.32 -19.71 -9.94
CA LYS A 33 -8.80 -20.60 -11.00
C LYS A 33 -7.69 -21.55 -10.53
N GLY A 34 -7.30 -21.48 -9.27
CA GLY A 34 -6.24 -22.30 -8.71
C GLY A 34 -5.63 -21.70 -7.44
N PRO A 35 -4.62 -22.35 -6.87
CA PRO A 35 -3.92 -21.85 -5.70
C PRO A 35 -3.47 -20.38 -5.89
N TRP A 36 -3.66 -19.57 -4.85
CA TRP A 36 -3.27 -18.15 -4.79
C TRP A 36 -4.12 -17.18 -5.61
N ASP A 37 -5.15 -17.66 -6.33
CA ASP A 37 -6.08 -16.82 -7.09
C ASP A 37 -7.30 -16.40 -6.26
N TYR A 38 -7.09 -15.50 -5.29
CA TYR A 38 -8.12 -15.22 -4.26
C TYR A 38 -8.82 -13.87 -4.39
N TYR A 39 -8.20 -12.91 -5.07
CA TYR A 39 -8.65 -11.54 -5.03
C TYR A 39 -8.94 -10.97 -6.41
N LYS A 40 -9.88 -10.03 -6.45
CA LYS A 40 -10.03 -9.06 -7.53
C LYS A 40 -9.66 -7.69 -7.01
N LEU A 41 -8.86 -6.96 -7.78
CA LEU A 41 -8.50 -5.58 -7.49
C LEU A 41 -9.70 -4.69 -7.82
N LEU A 42 -10.19 -3.93 -6.84
CA LEU A 42 -11.31 -3.02 -7.02
C LEU A 42 -10.86 -1.56 -7.19
N ALA A 43 -9.82 -1.16 -6.48
CA ALA A 43 -9.28 0.20 -6.55
C ALA A 43 -7.82 0.25 -6.12
N THR A 44 -7.11 1.27 -6.59
CA THR A 44 -5.76 1.61 -6.17
C THR A 44 -5.77 3.03 -5.61
N THR A 45 -5.29 3.19 -4.39
CA THR A 45 -5.07 4.50 -3.76
C THR A 45 -3.62 4.93 -4.02
N PRO A 46 -3.37 6.10 -4.64
CA PRO A 46 -2.03 6.63 -4.86
C PRO A 46 -1.20 6.73 -3.58
N ALA A 47 0.13 6.63 -3.70
CA ALA A 47 1.04 6.56 -2.55
C ALA A 47 1.03 7.82 -1.65
N ASP A 48 0.72 8.98 -2.21
CA ASP A 48 0.60 10.26 -1.50
C ASP A 48 -0.72 10.40 -0.72
N GLU A 49 -1.74 9.60 -1.06
CA GLU A 49 -3.03 9.54 -0.38
C GLU A 49 -3.20 8.30 0.51
N ALA A 50 -2.42 7.25 0.27
CA ALA A 50 -2.55 5.94 0.93
C ALA A 50 -2.12 5.95 2.41
N PHE A 51 -1.32 6.92 2.82
CA PHE A 51 -0.81 7.03 4.19
C PHE A 51 -1.25 8.32 4.83
N ARG A 52 -1.39 8.29 6.16
CA ARG A 52 -1.63 9.49 6.94
C ARG A 52 -0.57 10.57 6.61
N PRO A 53 -0.99 11.86 6.49
CA PRO A 53 -0.07 12.98 6.32
C PRO A 53 1.02 12.97 7.39
N LEU A 54 2.24 13.40 7.01
CA LEU A 54 3.41 13.37 7.90
C LEU A 54 3.17 14.11 9.21
N LYS A 55 2.54 15.29 9.13
CA LYS A 55 2.21 16.16 10.28
C LYS A 55 1.30 15.49 11.32
N ASP A 56 0.48 14.53 10.90
CA ASP A 56 -0.48 13.84 11.78
C ASP A 56 0.07 12.49 12.27
N GLY A 57 1.33 12.18 11.92
CA GLY A 57 2.02 10.93 12.26
C GLY A 57 2.65 10.92 13.65
N HIS A 58 2.87 12.09 14.26
CA HIS A 58 3.47 12.26 15.60
C HIS A 58 4.77 11.47 15.82
N CYS A 59 5.58 11.27 14.77
CA CYS A 59 6.84 10.56 14.87
C CYS A 59 7.85 11.41 15.67
N PRO A 60 8.38 10.95 16.82
CA PRO A 60 9.29 11.74 17.66
C PRO A 60 10.60 12.13 17.00
N LEU A 61 10.96 11.45 15.90
CA LEU A 61 12.18 11.70 15.13
C LEU A 61 11.98 12.76 14.04
N ILE A 62 10.76 13.26 13.85
CA ILE A 62 10.44 14.32 12.91
C ILE A 62 10.24 15.60 13.70
N PRO A 63 11.11 16.61 13.50
CA PRO A 63 10.91 17.93 14.11
C PRO A 63 9.52 18.49 13.76
N ALA A 64 8.92 19.19 14.73
CA ALA A 64 7.65 19.89 14.54
C ALA A 64 7.77 21.03 13.53
#